data_AF-A0A7V3SDF3-F1
#
_entry.id   AF-A0A7V3SDF3-F1
#
_cell.length_a   1.000
_cell.length_b   1.000
_cell.length_c   1.000
_cell.angle_alpha   90.00
_cell.angle_beta   90.00
_cell.angle_gamma   90.00
#
_symmetry.space_group_name_H-M   'P 1'
#
loop_
_entity.id
_entity.type
_entity.pdbx_description
1 polymer ?
#
loop_
_entity_poly.entity_id
_entity_poly.type
_entity_poly.pdbx_seq_one_letter_code
_entity_poly.pdbx_strand_id
1 'polypeptide(L)' 'MASDFMSLTEAQLYLGVSRIKMSKLAREKGLEIFTDPLDKRKKLLRREDVERLKTPTPQTPVAPQKTALSSGRKAKGNV' A
#
# COMPACT_ATOMS: atom_id res chain seq x y z
N MET A 1 -10.42 14.42 14.08
CA MET A 1 -9.06 13.98 14.42
C MET A 1 -8.19 14.28 13.22
N ALA A 2 -7.08 15.02 13.41
CA ALA A 2 -6.21 15.41 12.30
C ALA A 2 -5.58 14.14 11.69
N SER A 3 -5.75 13.97 10.37
CA SER A 3 -5.17 12.86 9.64
C SER A 3 -3.66 13.07 9.54
N ASP A 4 -2.92 12.60 10.54
CA ASP A 4 -1.46 12.70 10.54
C ASP A 4 -0.89 11.81 9.43
N PHE A 5 -0.34 12.46 8.40
CA PHE A 5 0.40 11.80 7.34
C PHE A 5 1.88 11.72 7.72
N MET A 6 2.48 10.55 7.46
CA MET A 6 3.87 10.23 7.73
C MET A 6 4.56 9.89 6.42
N SER A 7 5.77 10.41 6.20
CA SER A 7 6.54 10.05 5.02
C SER A 7 7.01 8.60 5.06
N LEU A 8 7.30 8.01 3.89
CA LEU A 8 7.90 6.66 3.83
C LEU A 8 9.21 6.55 4.64
N THR A 9 9.97 7.63 4.76
CA THR A 9 11.23 7.65 5.50
C THR A 9 10.98 7.62 7.01
N GLU A 10 10.02 8.42 7.49
CA GLU A 10 9.60 8.37 8.90
C GLU A 10 8.98 7.01 9.24
N ALA A 11 8.17 6.43 8.34
CA ALA A 11 7.60 5.10 8.55
C ALA A 11 8.67 4.01 8.66
N GLN A 12 9.75 4.12 7.89
CA GLN A 12 10.90 3.20 7.99
C GLN A 12 11.59 3.30 9.34
N LEU A 13 11.88 4.53 9.80
CA LEU A 13 12.51 4.77 11.10
C LEU A 13 11.59 4.31 12.24
N TYR A 14 10.30 4.58 12.12
CA TYR A 14 9.29 4.24 13.11
C TYR A 14 9.11 2.72 13.27
N LEU A 15 9.11 1.97 12.16
CA LEU A 15 8.98 0.52 12.16
C LEU A 15 10.33 -0.21 12.27
N GLY A 16 11.47 0.49 12.13
CA GLY A 16 12.80 -0.11 12.10
C GLY A 16 13.03 -1.05 10.91
N VAL A 17 12.36 -0.81 9.78
CA VAL A 17 12.43 -1.67 8.59
C VAL A 17 13.17 -1.00 7.44
N SER A 18 13.80 -1.80 6.58
CA SER A 18 14.44 -1.27 5.37
C SER A 18 13.42 -0.71 4.39
N ARG A 19 13.84 0.25 3.56
CA ARG A 19 13.01 0.86 2.50
C ARG A 19 12.35 -0.16 1.58
N ILE A 20 13.06 -1.24 1.26
CA ILE A 20 12.56 -2.34 0.42
C ILE A 20 11.44 -3.08 1.16
N LYS A 21 11.64 -3.44 2.43
CA LYS A 21 10.61 -4.05 3.27
C LYS A 21 9.38 -3.15 3.41
N MET A 22 9.58 -1.85 3.62
CA MET A 22 8.47 -0.90 3.70
C MET A 22 7.66 -0.85 2.40
N SER A 23 8.34 -0.82 1.26
CA SER A 23 7.69 -0.83 -0.06
C SER A 23 6.92 -2.12 -0.32
N LYS A 24 7.45 -3.26 0.15
CA LYS A 24 6.78 -4.56 0.08
C LYS A 24 5.55 -4.60 0.98
N LEU A 25 5.67 -4.15 2.23
CA LEU A 25 4.55 -4.07 3.19
C LEU A 25 3.42 -3.16 2.69
N ALA A 26 3.76 -2.00 2.12
CA ALA A 26 2.76 -1.11 1.56
C ALA A 26 1.95 -1.79 0.44
N ARG A 27 2.60 -2.60 -0.40
CA ARG A 27 1.92 -3.36 -1.46
C ARG A 27 1.13 -4.55 -0.93
N GLU A 28 1.70 -5.33 -0.02
CA GLU A 28 1.09 -6.55 0.52
C GLU A 28 -0.11 -6.27 1.42
N LYS A 29 -0.06 -5.17 2.19
CA LYS A 29 -1.14 -4.76 3.09
C LYS A 29 -2.11 -3.77 2.44
N GLY A 30 -1.88 -3.40 1.18
CA GLY A 30 -2.74 -2.47 0.44
C GLY A 30 -2.79 -1.07 1.07
N LEU A 31 -1.65 -0.59 1.59
CA LEU A 31 -1.60 0.74 2.20
C LEU A 31 -1.82 1.83 1.15
N GLU A 32 -2.70 2.78 1.46
CA GLU A 32 -2.88 3.97 0.63
C GLU A 32 -1.64 4.85 0.70
N ILE A 33 -1.01 5.05 -0.46
CA ILE A 33 0.11 5.98 -0.60
C ILE A 33 -0.43 7.28 -1.18
N PHE A 34 -0.29 8.34 -0.39
CA PHE A 34 -0.58 9.70 -0.79
C PHE A 34 0.68 10.36 -1.35
N THR A 35 0.48 11.34 -2.22
CA THR A 35 1.58 12.15 -2.77
C THR A 35 1.47 13.55 -2.18
N ASP A 36 2.60 14.12 -1.77
CA ASP A 36 2.62 15.48 -1.25
C ASP A 36 2.32 16.49 -2.40
N PRO A 37 1.36 17.43 -2.22
CA PRO A 37 1.06 18.44 -3.22
C PRO A 37 2.22 19.41 -3.49
N LEU A 38 3.10 19.63 -2.50
CA LEU A 38 4.27 20.50 -2.62
C LEU A 38 5.47 19.76 -3.23
N ASP A 39 5.57 18.44 -3.02
CA ASP A 39 6.63 17.61 -3.59
C ASP A 39 6.09 16.23 -4.02
N LYS A 40 5.82 16.10 -5.33
CA LYS A 40 5.30 14.87 -5.93
C LYS A 40 6.22 13.65 -5.77
N ARG A 41 7.48 13.82 -5.34
CA ARG A 41 8.41 12.71 -5.09
C ARG A 41 8.25 12.13 -3.69
N LYS A 42 7.66 12.88 -2.76
CA LYS A 42 7.39 12.43 -1.40
C LYS A 42 6.12 11.61 -1.37
N LYS A 43 6.29 10.37 -0.92
CA LYS A 43 5.21 9.43 -0.65
C LYS A 43 4.88 9.49 0.83
N LEU A 44 3.61 9.72 1.11
CA LEU A 44 3.03 9.83 2.42
C LEU A 44 2.12 8.63 2.68
N LEU A 45 2.06 8.21 3.93
CA LEU A 45 1.23 7.14 4.44
C LEU A 45 0.42 7.70 5.61
N ARG A 46 -0.75 7.14 5.87
CA ARG A 46 -1.47 7.49 7.10
C ARG A 46 -0.76 6.88 8.29
N ARG A 47 -0.61 7.67 9.35
CA ARG A 47 0.01 7.20 10.59
C ARG A 47 -0.74 6.01 11.19
N GLU A 48 -2.07 6.05 11.17
CA GLU A 48 -2.94 4.97 11.65
C GLU A 48 -2.61 3.61 10.99
N ASP A 49 -2.32 3.61 9.69
CA ASP A 49 -2.01 2.39 8.96
C ASP A 49 -0.63 1.84 9.31
N VAL A 50 0.34 2.74 9.53
CA VAL A 50 1.69 2.37 9.99
C VAL A 50 1.64 1.78 11.40
N GLU A 51 0.83 2.35 12.29
CA GLU A 51 0.65 1.84 13.66
C GLU A 51 0.00 0.45 13.66
N ARG A 52 -0.97 0.19 12.77
CA ARG A 52 -1.57 -1.15 12.59
C ARG A 52 -0.56 -2.22 12.18
N LEU A 53 0.52 -1.86 11.50
CA LEU A 53 1.59 -2.81 11.14
C LEU A 53 2.42 -3.27 12.35
N LYS A 54 2.44 -2.50 13.44
CA LYS A 54 3.20 -2.83 14.65
C LYS A 54 2.50 -3.89 15.49
N THR A 55 1.18 -3.98 15.41
CA THR A 55 0.40 -4.99 16.13
C THR A 55 0.60 -6.35 15.46
N PRO A 56 1.24 -7.33 16.11
CA PRO A 56 1.43 -8.66 15.53
C PRO A 56 0.07 -9.30 15.32
N THR A 57 -0.30 -9.51 14.05
CA THR A 57 -1.47 -10.30 13.67
C THR A 57 -1.02 -11.74 13.46
N PRO A 58 -1.72 -12.76 14.01
CA PRO A 58 -1.46 -14.14 13.65
C PRO A 58 -1.62 -14.29 12.13
N GLN A 59 -0.61 -14.84 11.45
CA GLN A 59 -0.65 -15.06 10.00
C GLN A 59 -1.70 -16.13 9.68
N THR A 60 -2.94 -15.69 9.46
CA THR A 60 -3.88 -16.49 8.68
C THR A 60 -3.52 -16.25 7.22
N PRO A 61 -3.25 -17.28 6.41
CA PRO A 61 -2.91 -17.11 5.01
C PRO A 61 -4.14 -16.58 4.26
N VAL A 62 -4.23 -15.26 4.08
CA VAL A 62 -5.24 -14.66 3.20
C VAL A 62 -4.80 -14.86 1.77
N ALA A 63 -5.55 -15.69 1.06
CA ALA A 63 -5.39 -15.99 -0.35
C ALA A 63 -5.24 -14.69 -1.18
N PRO A 64 -4.46 -14.72 -2.28
CA PRO A 64 -4.20 -13.54 -3.09
C PRO A 64 -5.51 -12.99 -3.65
N GLN A 65 -5.86 -11.76 -3.25
CA GLN A 65 -6.93 -11.01 -3.91
C GLN A 65 -6.46 -10.69 -5.33
N LYS A 66 -6.80 -11.58 -6.26
CA LYS A 66 -6.81 -11.29 -7.69
C LYS A 66 -7.73 -10.10 -7.89
N THR A 67 -7.18 -8.93 -8.22
CA THR A 67 -7.96 -7.89 -8.90
C THR A 67 -8.40 -8.44 -10.25
N ALA A 68 -9.58 -9.05 -10.26
CA ALA A 68 -10.41 -9.12 -11.43
C ALA A 68 -10.86 -7.68 -11.75
N LEU A 69 -10.32 -7.10 -12.81
CA LEU A 69 -11.10 -6.15 -13.61
C LEU A 69 -11.35 -6.82 -14.96
N SER A 70 -12.57 -7.30 -15.12
CA SER A 70 -13.16 -7.69 -16.38
C SER A 70 -13.63 -6.44 -17.13
N SER A 71 -13.26 -6.32 -18.40
CA SER A 71 -14.07 -5.77 -19.51
C SER A 71 -13.17 -5.65 -20.74
N GLY A 72 -13.40 -6.28 -21.89
CA GLY A 72 -14.52 -7.08 -22.33
C GLY A 72 -14.20 -7.76 -23.66
N ARG A 73 -14.91 -8.85 -23.95
CA ARG A 73 -14.94 -9.51 -25.26
C ARG A 73 -15.60 -8.59 -26.29
N LYS A 74 -15.05 -8.54 -27.51
CA LYS A 74 -15.87 -8.75 -28.71
C LYS A 74 -15.10 -9.59 -29.73
N ALA A 75 -15.67 -10.76 -29.98
CA ALA A 75 -15.41 -11.60 -31.14
C ALA A 75 -16.21 -11.09 -32.35
N LYS A 76 -15.67 -11.32 -33.55
CA LYS A 76 -16.26 -11.49 -34.89
C LYS A 76 -15.17 -11.06 -35.88
N GLY A 77 -14.76 -11.81 -36.91
CA GLY A 77 -15.25 -13.03 -37.54
C GLY A 77 -14.47 -13.20 -38.85
N ASN A 78 -14.37 -14.45 -39.28
CA ASN A 78 -13.82 -14.98 -40.54
C ASN A 78 -14.24 -14.20 -41.81
N VAL A 79 -13.33 -13.97 -42.76
CA VAL A 79 -13.23 -14.50 -44.15
C VAL A 79 -11.83 -14.16 -44.68
#